data_AF-A0A1Q6ZRF0-F1
#
_entry.id   AF-A0A1Q6ZRF0-F1
#
_cell.length_a   1.000
_cell.length_b   1.000
_cell.length_c   1.000
_cell.angle_alpha   90.00
_cell.angle_beta   90.00
_cell.angle_gamma   90.00
#
_symmetry.space_group_name_H-M   'P 1'
#
loop_
_entity.id
_entity.type
_entity.pdbx_description
1 polymer ?
#
loop_
_entity_poly.entity_id
_entity_poly.type
_entity_poly.pdbx_seq_one_letter_code
_entity_poly.pdbx_strand_id
1 'polypeptide(L)'
;MSRDTAATQSTRQTGNVQRSGRQPGPVANKERPAVDSAAIDRQLDSVMELVLHPQTSGTGRDQATAIYNNNGVPPTLRAQAAFMVAQAFLLDGKNAEACRWNGLALNLRPTNPPYQQFKRDQRCAS
;
A
#
# COMPACT_ATOMS: atom_id res chain seq x y z
N MET A 1 29.24 35.29 -29.86
CA MET A 1 29.04 36.67 -29.39
C MET A 1 27.56 36.96 -29.52
N SER A 2 26.83 36.83 -28.40
CA SER A 2 26.10 37.93 -27.71
C SER A 2 24.68 38.07 -28.30
N ARG A 3 23.62 37.48 -27.71
CA ARG A 3 22.85 37.94 -26.54
C ARG A 3 22.63 39.46 -26.55
N ASP A 4 21.48 39.88 -27.06
CA ASP A 4 20.88 41.16 -26.75
C ASP A 4 19.61 40.97 -25.91
N THR A 5 19.57 41.77 -24.85
CA THR A 5 18.60 41.84 -23.77
C THR A 5 18.04 43.25 -23.77
N ALA A 6 16.72 43.43 -23.66
CA ALA A 6 16.02 44.53 -22.97
C ALA A 6 14.55 44.54 -23.45
N ALA A 7 13.52 44.33 -22.63
CA ALA A 7 13.05 45.04 -21.43
C ALA A 7 11.77 45.85 -21.76
N THR A 8 10.65 45.27 -21.33
CA THR A 8 9.48 45.86 -20.66
C THR A 8 9.18 47.36 -20.82
N GLN A 9 7.95 47.68 -21.25
CA GLN A 9 7.19 48.75 -20.62
C GLN A 9 5.76 48.32 -20.27
N SER A 10 5.44 48.62 -19.03
CA SER A 10 4.19 48.43 -18.32
C SER A 10 3.31 49.66 -18.56
N THR A 11 2.03 49.45 -18.82
CA THR A 11 1.03 50.47 -18.48
C THR A 11 -0.16 49.81 -17.79
N ARG A 12 -0.49 50.40 -16.65
CA ARG A 12 -1.41 49.94 -15.63
C ARG A 12 -2.86 50.29 -15.97
N GLN A 13 -3.74 49.69 -15.16
CA GLN A 13 -5.00 50.22 -14.62
C GLN A 13 -6.33 49.77 -15.25
N THR A 14 -6.92 48.81 -14.54
CA THR A 14 -8.21 48.93 -13.85
C THR A 14 -9.46 49.07 -14.71
N GLY A 15 -10.09 47.93 -14.93
CA GLY A 15 -11.53 47.81 -15.15
C GLY A 15 -12.06 46.60 -14.41
N ASN A 16 -12.39 46.75 -13.13
CA ASN A 16 -13.23 45.79 -12.42
C ASN A 16 -14.63 45.85 -13.04
N VAL A 17 -14.95 44.88 -13.90
CA VAL A 17 -16.34 44.55 -14.24
C VAL A 17 -16.49 43.04 -14.12
N GLN A 18 -17.14 42.62 -13.05
CA GLN A 18 -17.62 41.27 -12.83
C GLN A 18 -18.46 40.81 -14.04
N ARG A 19 -18.07 39.68 -14.66
CA ARG A 19 -19.07 38.68 -15.07
C ARG A 19 -18.45 37.33 -15.43
N SER A 20 -19.16 36.31 -14.97
CA SER A 20 -19.12 34.90 -15.36
C SER A 20 -18.03 34.07 -14.69
N GLY A 21 -18.48 33.31 -13.69
CA GLY A 21 -17.69 32.34 -12.96
C GLY A 21 -16.97 31.39 -13.89
N ARG A 22 -15.65 31.30 -13.70
CA ARG A 22 -14.85 30.19 -14.19
C ARG A 22 -14.48 29.37 -12.96
N GLN A 23 -15.06 28.18 -12.90
CA GLN A 23 -14.82 27.18 -11.88
C GLN A 23 -13.31 27.05 -11.59
N PRO A 24 -12.90 26.76 -10.34
CA PRO A 24 -11.58 26.22 -10.10
C PRO A 24 -11.43 25.00 -11.01
N GLY A 25 -10.54 25.07 -12.01
CA GLY A 25 -10.21 23.91 -12.82
C GLY A 25 -9.82 22.78 -11.87
N PRO A 26 -10.24 21.53 -12.13
CA PRO A 26 -9.89 20.42 -11.25
C PRO A 26 -8.38 20.42 -11.12
N VAL A 27 -7.90 20.57 -9.89
CA VAL A 27 -6.52 20.21 -9.56
C VAL A 27 -6.37 18.80 -10.08
N ALA A 28 -5.61 18.64 -11.17
CA ALA A 28 -5.20 17.34 -11.64
C ALA A 28 -4.31 16.78 -10.52
N ASN A 29 -4.94 16.16 -9.52
CA ASN A 29 -4.32 15.15 -8.72
C ASN A 29 -3.68 14.24 -9.76
N LYS A 30 -2.35 14.21 -9.80
CA LYS A 30 -1.63 13.12 -10.43
C LYS A 30 -2.09 11.89 -9.69
N GLU A 31 -3.20 11.30 -10.15
CA GLU A 31 -3.65 9.99 -9.73
C GLU A 31 -2.43 9.11 -9.97
N ARG A 32 -1.83 8.66 -8.87
CA ARG A 32 -0.86 7.58 -8.96
C ARG A 32 -1.55 6.48 -9.75
N PRO A 33 -0.85 5.84 -10.71
CA PRO A 33 -1.43 4.74 -11.47
C PRO A 33 -2.17 3.82 -10.51
N ALA A 34 -3.46 3.60 -10.76
CA ALA A 34 -4.27 2.72 -9.94
C ALA A 34 -3.57 1.35 -9.89
N VAL A 35 -3.28 0.87 -8.69
CA VAL A 35 -2.66 -0.45 -8.52
C VAL A 35 -3.64 -1.49 -9.04
N ASP A 36 -3.19 -2.32 -9.98
CA ASP A 36 -3.98 -3.45 -10.47
C ASP A 36 -4.15 -4.47 -9.35
N SER A 37 -5.28 -4.38 -8.66
CA SER A 37 -5.59 -5.22 -7.51
C SER A 37 -5.74 -6.69 -7.90
N ALA A 38 -6.18 -6.98 -9.13
CA ALA A 38 -6.30 -8.36 -9.62
C ALA A 38 -4.93 -8.95 -9.96
N ALA A 39 -3.95 -8.15 -10.38
CA ALA A 39 -2.57 -8.60 -10.51
C ALA A 39 -1.95 -8.89 -9.15
N ILE A 40 -2.20 -8.04 -8.14
CA ILE A 40 -1.69 -8.26 -6.77
C ILE A 40 -2.32 -9.50 -6.12
N ASP A 41 -3.61 -9.75 -6.35
CA ASP A 41 -4.30 -10.95 -5.86
C ASP A 41 -3.65 -12.23 -6.42
N ARG A 42 -3.43 -12.28 -7.74
CA ARG A 42 -2.67 -13.38 -8.40
C ARG A 42 -1.24 -13.51 -7.89
N GLN A 43 -0.59 -12.38 -7.58
CA GLN A 43 0.74 -12.39 -6.98
C GLN A 43 0.70 -12.99 -5.57
N LEU A 44 -0.33 -12.69 -4.77
CA LEU A 44 -0.51 -13.26 -3.44
C LEU A 44 -0.73 -14.78 -3.50
N ASP A 45 -1.45 -15.30 -4.49
CA ASP A 45 -1.54 -16.75 -4.70
C ASP A 45 -0.16 -17.37 -4.93
N SER A 46 0.67 -16.73 -5.75
CA SER A 46 2.05 -17.20 -6.00
C SER A 46 2.93 -17.10 -4.74
N VAL A 47 2.74 -16.07 -3.93
CA VAL A 47 3.44 -15.89 -2.65
C VAL A 47 3.02 -16.94 -1.63
N MET A 48 1.74 -17.35 -1.61
CA MET A 48 1.25 -18.40 -0.74
C MET A 48 2.04 -19.70 -0.96
N GLU A 49 2.20 -20.11 -2.23
CA GLU A 49 2.96 -21.30 -2.58
C GLU A 49 4.40 -21.24 -2.07
N LEU A 50 5.04 -20.06 -2.12
CA LEU A 50 6.39 -19.87 -1.59
C LEU A 50 6.44 -19.96 -0.06
N VAL A 51 5.44 -19.39 0.63
CA VAL A 51 5.37 -19.38 2.11
C VAL A 51 5.15 -20.79 2.66
N LEU A 52 4.39 -21.65 1.97
CA LEU A 52 4.09 -23.00 2.44
C LEU A 52 5.29 -23.96 2.42
N HIS A 53 6.37 -23.61 1.72
CA HIS A 53 7.56 -24.45 1.60
C HIS A 53 8.71 -23.86 2.44
N PRO A 54 9.30 -24.61 3.39
CA PRO A 54 10.40 -24.12 4.24
C PRO A 54 11.60 -23.57 3.47
N GLN A 55 11.87 -24.12 2.28
CA GLN A 55 13.00 -23.70 1.44
C GLN A 55 12.80 -22.34 0.77
N THR A 56 11.55 -21.91 0.60
CA THR A 56 11.19 -20.65 -0.07
C THR A 56 10.43 -19.67 0.83
N SER A 57 10.20 -20.04 2.10
CA SER A 57 9.44 -19.23 3.06
C SER A 57 10.03 -17.83 3.21
N GLY A 58 11.37 -17.71 3.18
CA GLY A 58 12.07 -16.43 3.21
C GLY A 58 11.73 -15.53 2.02
N THR A 59 11.76 -16.07 0.80
CA THR A 59 11.39 -15.34 -0.41
C THR A 59 9.92 -14.94 -0.40
N GLY A 60 9.04 -15.87 -0.01
CA GLY A 60 7.60 -15.60 0.13
C GLY A 60 7.34 -14.48 1.14
N ARG A 61 8.03 -14.51 2.30
CA ARG A 61 7.97 -13.46 3.31
C ARG A 61 8.38 -12.10 2.76
N ASP A 62 9.50 -12.02 2.03
CA ASP A 62 10.01 -10.75 1.51
C ASP A 62 9.04 -10.13 0.49
N GLN A 63 8.47 -10.96 -0.39
CA GLN A 63 7.46 -10.54 -1.37
C GLN A 63 6.15 -10.10 -0.69
N ALA A 64 5.65 -10.87 0.28
CA ALA A 64 4.46 -10.48 1.05
C ALA A 64 4.69 -9.16 1.81
N THR A 65 5.87 -8.98 2.39
CA THR A 65 6.24 -7.73 3.08
C THR A 65 6.22 -6.53 2.12
N ALA A 66 6.70 -6.69 0.88
CA ALA A 66 6.66 -5.65 -0.13
C ALA A 66 5.21 -5.25 -0.51
N ILE A 67 4.30 -6.23 -0.64
CA ILE A 67 2.88 -5.99 -0.92
C ILE A 67 2.23 -5.25 0.26
N TYR A 68 2.48 -5.69 1.49
CA TYR A 68 1.96 -5.03 2.70
C TYR A 68 2.40 -3.56 2.82
N ASN A 69 3.66 -3.26 2.48
CA ASN A 69 4.22 -1.91 2.58
C ASN A 69 3.75 -0.96 1.46
N ASN A 70 3.15 -1.48 0.39
CA ASN A 70 2.63 -0.66 -0.69
C ASN A 70 1.25 -0.08 -0.32
N ASN A 71 1.23 1.20 0.07
CA ASN A 71 0.00 1.91 0.42
C ASN A 71 -0.99 2.11 -0.75
N GLY A 72 -0.57 1.86 -2.00
CA GLY A 72 -1.48 1.82 -3.15
C GLY A 72 -2.28 0.51 -3.26
N VAL A 73 -1.85 -0.55 -2.59
CA VAL A 73 -2.57 -1.84 -2.55
C VAL A 73 -3.77 -1.72 -1.60
N PRO A 74 -4.95 -2.24 -1.96
CA PRO A 74 -6.12 -2.24 -1.08
C PRO A 74 -5.85 -2.86 0.30
N PRO A 75 -6.46 -2.35 1.39
CA PRO A 75 -6.28 -2.88 2.74
C PRO A 75 -6.53 -4.37 2.88
N THR A 76 -7.49 -4.92 2.12
CA THR A 76 -7.78 -6.37 2.11
C THR A 76 -6.57 -7.19 1.66
N LEU A 77 -5.95 -6.83 0.54
CA LEU A 77 -4.79 -7.56 0.00
C LEU A 77 -3.55 -7.34 0.86
N ARG A 78 -3.39 -6.14 1.44
CA ARG A 78 -2.33 -5.87 2.43
C ARG A 78 -2.50 -6.72 3.70
N ALA A 79 -3.73 -6.91 4.17
CA ALA A 79 -4.00 -7.76 5.34
C ALA A 79 -3.64 -9.23 5.04
N GLN A 80 -3.99 -9.72 3.84
CA GLN A 80 -3.60 -11.05 3.39
C GLN A 80 -2.08 -11.22 3.29
N ALA A 81 -1.39 -10.23 2.72
CA ALA A 81 0.07 -10.20 2.68
C ALA A 81 0.68 -10.25 4.09
N ALA A 82 0.20 -9.43 5.03
CA ALA A 82 0.66 -9.47 6.42
C ALA A 82 0.43 -10.83 7.08
N PHE A 83 -0.70 -11.48 6.79
CA PHE A 83 -0.98 -12.82 7.30
C PHE A 83 -0.06 -13.89 6.71
N MET A 84 0.30 -13.81 5.43
CA MET A 84 1.29 -14.69 4.81
C MET A 84 2.68 -14.54 5.46
N VAL A 85 3.08 -13.30 5.79
CA VAL A 85 4.31 -13.07 6.56
C VAL A 85 4.23 -13.74 7.94
N ALA A 86 3.07 -13.66 8.61
CA ALA A 86 2.87 -14.32 9.89
C ALA A 86 3.03 -15.84 9.78
N GLN A 87 2.45 -16.47 8.75
CA GLN A 87 2.57 -17.90 8.48
C GLN A 87 4.03 -18.30 8.22
N ALA A 88 4.77 -17.52 7.41
CA ALA A 88 6.18 -17.76 7.15
C ALA A 88 7.02 -17.73 8.44
N PHE A 89 6.79 -16.74 9.31
CA PHE A 89 7.48 -16.69 10.60
C PHE A 89 7.11 -17.85 11.52
N LEU A 90 5.86 -18.32 11.48
CA LEU A 90 5.45 -19.48 12.26
C LEU A 90 6.18 -20.75 11.80
N LEU A 91 6.34 -20.95 10.49
CA LEU A 91 7.10 -22.08 9.93
C LEU A 91 8.59 -22.01 10.32
N ASP A 92 9.14 -20.80 10.44
CA ASP A 92 10.51 -20.57 10.93
C ASP A 92 10.63 -20.72 12.47
N GLY A 93 9.55 -21.09 13.18
CA GLY A 93 9.52 -21.20 14.65
C GLY A 93 9.52 -19.85 15.40
N LYS A 94 9.37 -18.73 14.69
CA LYS A 94 9.42 -17.36 15.21
C LYS A 94 8.02 -16.86 15.59
N ASN A 95 7.46 -17.43 16.66
CA ASN A 95 6.07 -17.16 17.05
C ASN A 95 5.82 -15.68 17.42
N ALA A 96 6.77 -15.01 18.08
CA ALA A 96 6.62 -13.60 18.44
C ALA A 96 6.43 -12.70 17.19
N GLU A 97 7.26 -12.90 16.16
CA GLU A 97 7.14 -12.22 14.88
C GLU A 97 5.86 -12.60 14.16
N ALA A 98 5.48 -13.88 14.18
CA ALA A 98 4.24 -14.35 13.58
C ALA A 98 3.02 -13.63 14.19
N CYS A 99 2.95 -13.56 15.52
CA CYS A 99 1.91 -12.84 16.23
C CYS A 99 1.89 -11.34 15.92
N ARG A 100 3.07 -10.70 15.85
CA ARG A 100 3.17 -9.28 15.48
C ARG A 100 2.58 -9.02 14.10
N TRP A 101 2.93 -9.85 13.11
CA TRP A 101 2.44 -9.71 11.74
C TRP A 101 0.94 -10.02 11.60
N ASN A 102 0.44 -11.02 12.33
CA ASN A 102 -1.01 -11.26 12.40
C ASN A 102 -1.76 -10.08 13.04
N GLY A 103 -1.16 -9.39 14.01
CA GLY A 103 -1.68 -8.14 14.56
C GLY A 103 -1.83 -7.04 13.49
N LEU A 104 -0.86 -6.93 12.57
CA LEU A 104 -0.96 -5.99 11.44
C LEU A 104 -2.10 -6.36 10.48
N ALA A 105 -2.31 -7.66 10.21
CA ALA A 105 -3.44 -8.13 9.42
C ALA A 105 -4.78 -7.81 10.10
N LEU A 106 -4.90 -8.03 11.41
CA LEU A 106 -6.08 -7.71 12.21
C LEU A 106 -6.35 -6.20 12.31
N ASN A 107 -5.33 -5.35 12.33
CA ASN A 107 -5.52 -3.89 12.30
C ASN A 107 -6.22 -3.43 11.01
N LEU A 108 -5.95 -4.12 9.88
CA LEU A 108 -6.60 -3.83 8.60
C LEU A 108 -7.95 -4.53 8.45
N ARG A 109 -8.10 -5.74 9.03
CA ARG A 109 -9.30 -6.59 8.91
C ARG A 109 -9.61 -7.27 10.26
N PRO A 110 -10.16 -6.55 11.24
CA PRO A 110 -10.28 -7.02 12.64
C PRO A 110 -11.27 -8.18 12.82
N THR A 111 -12.24 -8.32 11.91
CA THR A 111 -13.28 -9.35 11.94
C THR A 111 -12.96 -10.56 11.05
N ASN A 112 -11.76 -10.63 10.46
CA ASN A 112 -11.39 -11.74 9.58
C ASN A 112 -11.22 -13.04 10.40
N PRO A 113 -12.04 -14.09 10.17
CA PRO A 113 -12.04 -15.28 11.01
C PRO A 113 -10.70 -16.04 11.02
N PRO A 114 -10.02 -16.26 9.88
CA PRO A 114 -8.67 -16.83 9.87
C PRO A 114 -7.66 -16.11 10.78
N TYR A 115 -7.62 -14.78 10.76
CA TYR A 115 -6.64 -14.02 11.54
C TYR A 115 -6.94 -14.07 13.05
N GLN A 116 -8.22 -14.09 13.41
CA GLN A 116 -8.66 -14.28 14.79
C GLN A 116 -8.36 -15.70 15.29
N GLN A 117 -8.62 -16.71 14.45
CA GLN A 117 -8.28 -18.11 14.76
C GLN A 117 -6.78 -18.25 14.99
N PHE A 118 -5.95 -17.69 14.10
CA PHE A 118 -4.50 -17.68 14.27
C PHE A 118 -4.07 -17.02 15.58
N LYS A 119 -4.65 -15.85 15.93
CA LYS A 119 -4.37 -15.17 17.22
C LYS A 119 -4.62 -16.10 18.41
N ARG A 120 -5.73 -16.85 18.39
CA ARG A 120 -6.08 -17.81 19.45
C ARG A 120 -5.14 -19.00 19.49
N ASP A 121 -4.91 -19.65 18.34
CA ASP A 121 -4.13 -20.88 18.25
C ASP A 121 -2.67 -20.66 18.66
N GLN A 122 -2.09 -19.55 18.22
CA GLN A 122 -0.71 -19.19 18.53
C GLN A 122 -0.56 -18.49 19.88
N ARG A 123 -1.67 -18.29 20.61
CA ARG A 123 -1.73 -17.60 21.92
C ARG A 123 -1.05 -16.23 21.88
N CYS A 124 -1.29 -15.49 20.80
CA CYS A 124 -0.75 -14.16 20.64
C CYS A 124 -1.27 -13.25 21.75
N ALA A 125 -0.36 -12.45 22.34
CA ALA A 125 -0.73 -11.48 23.35
C ALA A 125 -1.81 -10.52 22.82
N SER A 126 -2.68 -10.09 23.73
CA SER A 126 -3.88 -9.31 23.39
C SER A 126 -3.53 -7.92 22.92
#